data_AF-A0A243RQK3-F1
#
_entry.id   AF-A0A243RQK3-F1
#
_cell.length_a   1.000
_cell.length_b   1.000
_cell.length_c   1.000
_cell.angle_alpha   90.00
_cell.angle_beta   90.00
_cell.angle_gamma   90.00
#
_symmetry.space_group_name_H-M   'P 1'
#
loop_
_entity.id
_entity.type
_entity.pdbx_description
1 polymer ?
#
loop_
_entity_poly.entity_id
_entity_poly.type
_entity_poly.pdbx_seq_one_letter_code
_entity_poly.pdbx_strand_id
1 'polypeptide(L)'
;MERETVLVGGHESRYGRALGGLPGATVTAVGRDLHALTRRPAVVVPMTLGRDPGLAHQIAQILRWNGRGREPGELLLAPPLGTISHLVGWLRAAAGRA
;
A
#
# COMPACT_ATOMS: atom_id res chain seq x y z
N MET A 1 -13.90 1.53 -15.30
CA MET A 1 -13.12 2.54 -14.54
C MET A 1 -11.77 1.95 -14.21
N GLU A 2 -10.72 2.47 -14.84
CA GLU A 2 -9.34 2.11 -14.54
C GLU A 2 -8.96 2.71 -13.17
N ARG A 3 -8.22 1.95 -12.36
CA ARG A 3 -7.76 2.38 -11.03
C ARG A 3 -6.24 2.27 -11.00
N GLU A 4 -5.59 3.32 -10.53
CA GLU A 4 -4.15 3.32 -10.33
C GLU A 4 -3.79 2.48 -9.09
N THR A 5 -2.79 1.60 -9.21
CA THR A 5 -2.26 0.88 -8.04
C THR A 5 -1.22 1.75 -7.36
N VAL A 6 -1.48 2.12 -6.10
CA VAL A 6 -0.62 2.98 -5.29
C VAL A 6 -0.04 2.16 -4.14
N LEU A 7 1.27 1.93 -4.17
CA LEU A 7 2.00 1.27 -3.09
C LEU A 7 2.42 2.31 -2.06
N VAL A 8 1.99 2.14 -0.81
CA VAL A 8 2.26 3.10 0.26
C VAL A 8 3.25 2.51 1.24
N GLY A 9 4.45 3.08 1.29
CA GLY A 9 5.52 2.65 2.17
C GLY A 9 5.55 3.42 3.50
N GLY A 10 5.66 2.69 4.61
CA GLY A 10 5.99 3.23 5.94
C GLY A 10 7.50 3.27 6.21
N HIS A 11 7.88 3.49 7.46
CA HIS A 11 9.30 3.59 7.87
C HIS A 11 10.11 2.32 7.54
N GLU A 12 9.45 1.15 7.52
CA GLU A 12 10.07 -0.14 7.19
C GLU A 12 10.58 -0.22 5.74
N SER A 13 10.05 0.61 4.85
CA SER A 13 10.45 0.70 3.43
C SER A 13 11.18 2.00 3.10
N ARG A 14 11.70 2.71 4.11
CA ARG A 14 12.22 4.08 3.97
C ARG A 14 11.21 5.00 3.28
N TYR A 15 9.96 4.92 3.73
CA TYR A 15 8.84 5.71 3.19
C TYR A 15 8.65 5.49 1.68
N GLY A 16 8.70 4.23 1.23
CA GLY A 16 8.54 3.84 -0.17
C GLY A 16 9.82 3.84 -0.99
N ARG A 17 10.92 4.47 -0.53
CA ARG A 17 12.18 4.51 -1.30
C ARG A 17 12.74 3.11 -1.60
N ALA A 18 12.53 2.13 -0.72
CA ALA A 18 12.96 0.76 -0.94
C ALA A 18 12.12 -0.02 -1.99
N LEU A 19 11.01 0.56 -2.44
CA LEU A 19 10.07 -0.05 -3.39
C LEU A 19 10.18 0.57 -4.80
N GLY A 20 11.13 1.49 -5.01
CA GLY A 20 11.29 2.18 -6.29
C GLY A 20 11.59 1.22 -7.44
N GLY A 21 11.04 1.52 -8.62
CA GLY A 21 11.28 0.75 -9.84
C GLY A 21 10.35 -0.45 -10.06
N LEU A 22 9.32 -0.64 -9.23
CA LEU A 22 8.28 -1.65 -9.48
C LEU A 22 7.41 -1.24 -10.68
N PRO A 23 7.34 -2.05 -11.75
CA PRO A 23 6.57 -1.72 -12.94
C PRO A 23 5.07 -1.72 -12.64
N GLY A 24 4.34 -0.76 -13.18
CA GLY A 24 2.87 -0.72 -13.13
C GLY A 24 2.27 -0.24 -11.80
N ALA A 25 3.08 0.30 -10.88
CA ALA A 25 2.57 0.88 -9.64
C ALA A 25 3.26 2.19 -9.27
N THR A 26 2.48 3.12 -8.74
CA THR A 26 2.99 4.37 -8.18
C THR A 26 3.35 4.16 -6.72
N VAL A 27 4.56 4.53 -6.34
CA VAL A 27 5.06 4.37 -4.97
C VAL A 27 5.04 5.73 -4.27
N THR A 28 4.51 5.76 -3.06
CA THR A 28 4.47 6.97 -2.23
C THR A 28 4.65 6.64 -0.75
N ALA A 29 4.93 7.67 0.04
CA ALA A 29 4.72 7.65 1.48
C ALA A 29 3.26 8.01 1.84
N VAL A 30 2.87 7.73 3.08
CA VAL A 30 1.62 8.25 3.64
C VAL A 30 1.70 9.79 3.80
N GLY A 31 0.56 10.47 3.69
CA GLY A 31 0.47 11.92 3.87
C GLY A 31 0.01 12.65 2.61
N ARG A 32 0.64 13.81 2.31
CA ARG A 32 0.20 14.73 1.26
C ARG A 32 0.20 14.10 -0.13
N ASP A 33 1.21 13.32 -0.46
CA ASP A 33 1.36 12.74 -1.80
C ASP A 33 0.30 11.65 -2.04
N LEU A 34 0.07 10.79 -1.02
CA LEU A 34 -1.05 9.85 -1.04
C LEU A 34 -2.40 10.58 -1.15
N HIS A 35 -2.59 11.68 -0.43
CA HIS A 35 -3.80 12.50 -0.51
C HIS A 35 -4.02 13.06 -1.93
N ALA A 36 -2.97 13.46 -2.63
CA ALA A 36 -3.05 13.95 -4.00
C ALA A 36 -3.35 12.82 -4.99
N LEU A 37 -2.65 11.69 -4.89
CA LEU A 37 -2.84 10.51 -5.76
C LEU A 37 -4.24 9.91 -5.62
N THR A 38 -4.83 9.98 -4.43
CA THR A 38 -6.17 9.44 -4.16
C THR A 38 -7.31 10.43 -4.48
N ARG A 39 -7.02 11.54 -5.18
CA ARG A 39 -8.06 12.37 -5.82
C ARG A 39 -8.69 11.71 -7.05
N ARG A 40 -8.02 10.72 -7.63
CA ARG A 40 -8.49 9.86 -8.72
C ARG A 40 -8.81 8.46 -8.21
N PRO A 41 -9.53 7.60 -8.96
CA PRO A 41 -9.79 6.23 -8.55
C PRO A 41 -8.49 5.44 -8.36
N ALA A 42 -8.36 4.72 -7.24
CA ALA A 42 -7.11 4.06 -6.86
C ALA A 42 -7.34 2.81 -6.01
N VAL A 43 -6.44 1.85 -6.16
CA VAL A 43 -6.24 0.74 -5.23
C VAL A 43 -4.98 1.03 -4.43
N VAL A 44 -5.13 1.24 -3.13
CA VAL A 44 -4.01 1.57 -2.25
C VAL A 44 -3.57 0.33 -1.49
N VAL A 45 -2.29 0.00 -1.60
CA VAL A 45 -1.68 -1.20 -1.00
C VAL A 45 -0.70 -0.76 0.09
N PRO A 46 -1.00 -1.04 1.37
CA PRO A 46 -0.03 -0.82 2.45
C PRO A 46 1.16 -1.77 2.29
N MET A 47 2.38 -1.21 2.29
CA MET A 47 3.62 -1.96 2.17
C MET A 47 4.34 -1.95 3.52
N THR A 48 4.23 -3.05 4.26
CA THR A 48 4.75 -3.18 5.63
C THR A 48 5.27 -4.59 5.88
N LEU A 49 6.32 -4.70 6.72
CA LEU A 49 6.81 -5.98 7.23
C LEU A 49 6.07 -6.41 8.52
N GLY A 50 4.95 -5.77 8.84
CA GLY A 50 4.10 -6.08 9.99
C GLY A 50 4.48 -5.39 11.29
N ARG A 51 5.53 -4.55 11.33
CA ARG A 51 5.91 -3.79 12.54
C ARG A 51 5.34 -2.37 12.57
N ASP A 52 4.67 -1.95 11.50
CA ASP A 52 3.99 -0.66 11.40
C ASP A 52 2.46 -0.87 11.29
N PRO A 53 1.76 -1.22 12.38
CA PRO A 53 0.31 -1.39 12.36
C PRO A 53 -0.42 -0.06 12.10
N GLY A 54 0.24 1.08 12.33
CA GLY A 54 -0.34 2.42 12.13
C GLY A 54 -0.51 2.79 10.66
N LEU A 55 0.31 2.24 9.76
CA LEU A 55 0.30 2.57 8.34
C LEU A 55 -1.08 2.36 7.69
N ALA A 56 -1.69 1.20 7.90
CA ALA A 56 -3.01 0.89 7.32
C ALA A 56 -4.10 1.84 7.85
N HIS A 57 -4.02 2.21 9.13
CA HIS A 57 -4.96 3.15 9.73
C HIS A 57 -4.84 4.55 9.13
N GLN A 58 -3.62 5.06 8.99
CA GLN A 58 -3.37 6.38 8.40
C GLN A 58 -3.81 6.45 6.93
N ILE A 59 -3.58 5.37 6.16
CA ILE A 59 -4.09 5.24 4.79
C ILE A 59 -5.62 5.26 4.79
N ALA A 60 -6.26 4.44 5.61
CA ALA A 60 -7.73 4.37 5.69
C ALA A 60 -8.34 5.74 6.03
N GLN A 61 -7.71 6.51 6.91
CA GLN A 61 -8.13 7.85 7.27
C GLN A 61 -8.10 8.81 6.07
N ILE A 62 -7.01 8.82 5.29
CA ILE A 62 -6.89 9.64 4.07
C ILE A 62 -7.94 9.22 3.04
N LEU A 63 -8.11 7.92 2.80
CA LEU A 63 -9.11 7.41 1.86
C LEU A 63 -10.53 7.77 2.28
N ARG A 64 -10.85 7.69 3.57
CA ARG A 64 -12.15 8.08 4.10
C ARG A 64 -12.43 9.57 3.87
N TRP A 65 -11.43 10.44 4.00
CA TRP A 65 -11.60 11.86 3.71
C TRP A 65 -11.78 12.12 2.22
N ASN A 66 -10.97 11.50 1.36
CA ASN A 66 -11.06 11.67 -0.08
C ASN A 66 -12.26 10.95 -0.71
N GLY A 67 -12.83 9.95 -0.05
CA GLY A 67 -14.01 9.21 -0.51
C GLY A 67 -15.35 9.93 -0.27
N ARG A 68 -15.36 11.07 0.43
CA ARG A 68 -16.61 11.81 0.69
C ARG A 68 -17.21 12.32 -0.62
N GLY A 69 -18.46 11.92 -0.90
CA GLY A 69 -19.17 12.31 -2.12
C GLY A 69 -18.72 11.58 -3.39
N ARG A 70 -17.98 10.47 -3.26
CA ARG A 70 -17.56 9.61 -4.37
C ARG A 70 -18.36 8.31 -4.38
N GLU A 71 -18.45 7.68 -5.55
CA GLU A 71 -19.11 6.39 -5.67
C GLU A 71 -18.35 5.29 -4.91
N PRO A 72 -19.06 4.34 -4.28
CA PRO A 72 -18.43 3.19 -3.66
C PRO A 72 -17.49 2.45 -4.61
N GLY A 73 -16.31 2.11 -4.11
CA GLY A 73 -15.30 1.38 -4.87
C GLY A 73 -14.42 2.23 -5.77
N GLU A 74 -14.58 3.56 -5.84
CA GLU A 74 -13.58 4.43 -6.47
C GLU A 74 -12.24 4.42 -5.75
N LEU A 75 -12.27 4.33 -4.42
CA LEU A 75 -11.09 4.17 -3.57
C LEU A 75 -11.17 2.84 -2.84
N LEU A 76 -10.13 2.02 -3.00
CA LEU A 76 -10.04 0.71 -2.38
C LEU A 76 -8.78 0.63 -1.53
N LEU A 77 -8.92 0.08 -0.32
CA LEU A 77 -7.80 -0.28 0.55
C LEU A 77 -7.60 -1.78 0.46
N ALA A 78 -6.46 -2.22 -0.08
CA ALA A 78 -6.09 -3.61 -0.10
C ALA A 78 -5.55 -4.07 1.27
N PRO A 79 -5.58 -5.38 1.56
CA PRO A 79 -4.79 -5.94 2.67
C PRO A 79 -3.30 -5.58 2.53
N PRO A 80 -2.57 -5.47 3.65
CA PRO A 80 -1.14 -5.18 3.60
C PRO A 80 -0.34 -6.23 2.83
N LEU A 81 0.58 -5.78 1.99
CA LEU A 81 1.56 -6.62 1.30
C LEU A 81 2.93 -6.51 1.99
N GLY A 82 3.67 -7.61 2.01
CA GLY A 82 4.99 -7.69 2.65
C GLY A 82 4.99 -8.11 4.12
N THR A 83 3.83 -8.45 4.71
CA THR A 83 3.72 -8.91 6.11
C THR A 83 4.68 -10.06 6.47
N ILE A 84 4.92 -10.26 7.77
CA ILE A 84 5.72 -11.39 8.29
C ILE A 84 5.25 -12.73 7.71
N SER A 85 3.94 -12.94 7.57
CA SER A 85 3.39 -14.17 6.99
C SER A 85 3.83 -14.37 5.53
N HIS A 86 3.88 -13.30 4.74
CA HIS A 86 4.40 -13.38 3.36
C HIS A 86 5.89 -13.73 3.36
N LEU A 87 6.69 -13.10 4.22
CA LEU A 87 8.12 -13.39 4.36
C LEU A 87 8.35 -14.85 4.77
N VAL A 88 7.66 -15.34 5.79
CA VAL A 88 7.74 -16.73 6.25
C VAL A 88 7.34 -17.69 5.14
N GLY A 89 6.26 -17.38 4.41
CA GLY A 89 5.82 -18.17 3.25
C GLY A 89 6.91 -18.26 2.18
N TRP A 90 7.57 -17.14 1.85
CA TRP A 90 8.68 -17.10 0.90
C TRP A 90 9.89 -17.90 1.37
N LEU A 91 10.28 -17.77 2.64
CA LEU A 91 11.40 -18.52 3.21
C LEU A 91 11.15 -20.03 3.21
N ARG A 92 9.94 -20.46 3.60
CA ARG A 92 9.53 -21.86 3.54
C ARG A 92 9.57 -22.40 2.10
N ALA A 93 9.04 -21.63 1.15
CA ALA A 93 9.06 -22.01 -0.26
C ALA A 93 10.49 -22.10 -0.81
N ALA A 94 11.40 -21.22 -0.40
CA ALA A 94 12.81 -21.26 -0.80
C ALA A 94 13.53 -22.48 -0.21
N ALA A 95 13.34 -22.77 1.09
CA ALA A 95 13.92 -23.93 1.75
C ALA A 95 13.44 -25.26 1.15
N GLY A 96 12.16 -25.34 0.73
CA GLY A 96 11.62 -26.55 0.08
C GLY A 96 12.08 -26.77 -1.37
N ARG A 97 12.78 -25.78 -1.98
CA ARG A 97 13.42 -25.93 -3.30
C ARG A 97 14.92 -26.20 -3.21
N ALA A 98 15.50 -26.14 -2.02
CA ALA A 98 16.92 -26.34 -1.76
C ALA A 98 17.27 -27.82 -1.57
#